data_AF-S3A894-F1
#
_entry.id   AF-S3A894-F1
#
_cell.length_a   1.000
_cell.length_b   1.000
_cell.length_c   1.000
_cell.angle_alpha   90.00
_cell.angle_beta   90.00
_cell.angle_gamma   90.00
#
_symmetry.space_group_name_H-M   'P 1'
#
loop_
_entity.id
_entity.type
_entity.pdbx_description
1 polymer ?
#
loop_
_entity_poly.entity_id
_entity_poly.type
_entity_poly.pdbx_seq_one_letter_code
_entity_poly.pdbx_strand_id
1 'polypeptide(L)'
;MKKDEFLAELRANLKKKHVPKISIDDALAYYDEAIRDRMEDGMSEEKAVAAMGSIDDAVQSALESMPVFLRATQRIRSDSVLMSITIVLLVIGAIVWIPLTFALALTALSIYFVIWALVISLCFAVACGLFCGVMSIPALVVGFLHDMFLSGALSAGVFLLIGGISILVIPIVARIMHSLVQGARDYAKWIAHFFAQAPAEKNDVSMGRTNTTPWSEGHSKRLLSLFGGIFIAIGLVLILIAYVGSGCNPARLPELPALQISSCSLYVSPHTIAFM
;
A
#
# COMPACT_ATOMS: atom_id res chain seq x y z
N MET A 1 20.98 69.90 15.10
CA MET A 1 21.78 68.91 14.35
C MET A 1 22.00 69.44 12.96
N LYS A 2 23.18 69.20 12.39
CA LYS A 2 23.43 69.47 10.97
C LYS A 2 22.86 68.34 10.10
N LYS A 3 22.66 68.61 8.81
CA LYS A 3 22.14 67.65 7.82
C LYS A 3 22.91 66.32 7.84
N ASP A 4 24.25 66.39 7.85
CA ASP A 4 25.12 65.21 7.81
C ASP A 4 25.00 64.34 9.07
N GLU A 5 24.80 64.95 10.24
CA GLU A 5 24.60 64.26 11.51
C GLU A 5 23.25 63.51 11.52
N PHE A 6 22.20 64.15 10.99
CA PHE A 6 20.86 63.56 10.89
C PHE A 6 20.85 62.33 9.96
N LEU A 7 21.47 62.43 8.78
CA LEU A 7 21.55 61.32 7.82
C LEU A 7 22.43 60.17 8.33
N ALA A 8 23.52 60.48 9.07
CA ALA A 8 24.36 59.46 9.70
C ALA A 8 23.60 58.67 10.77
N GLU A 9 22.79 59.35 11.59
CA GLU A 9 22.00 58.72 12.66
C GLU A 9 20.80 57.93 12.12
N LEU A 10 20.13 58.45 11.08
CA LEU A 10 19.09 57.72 10.34
C LEU A 10 19.65 56.42 9.75
N ARG A 11 20.84 56.47 9.13
CA ARG A 11 21.53 55.29 8.59
C ARG A 11 21.87 54.27 9.67
N ALA A 12 22.34 54.72 10.84
CA ALA A 12 22.69 53.84 11.96
C ALA A 12 21.46 53.12 12.51
N ASN A 13 20.34 53.84 12.68
CA ASN A 13 19.09 53.26 13.17
C ASN A 13 18.44 52.30 12.14
N LEU A 14 18.48 52.62 10.84
CA LEU A 14 18.00 51.71 9.79
C LEU A 14 18.87 50.45 9.67
N LYS A 15 20.20 50.57 9.82
CA LYS A 15 21.10 49.40 9.91
C LYS A 15 20.82 48.54 11.14
N LYS A 16 20.56 49.17 12.30
CA LYS A 16 20.21 48.46 13.54
C LYS A 16 18.93 47.62 13.38
N LYS A 17 17.96 48.13 12.61
CA LYS A 17 16.73 47.39 12.25
C LYS A 17 16.90 46.39 11.09
N HIS A 18 18.13 46.14 10.62
CA HIS A 18 18.48 45.13 9.60
C HIS A 18 17.73 45.31 8.26
N VAL A 19 17.56 46.57 7.85
CA VAL A 19 16.94 46.93 6.57
C VAL A 19 17.91 46.64 5.40
N PRO A 20 17.45 46.17 4.23
CA PRO A 20 18.28 46.00 3.04
C PRO A 20 18.97 47.29 2.60
N LYS A 21 20.25 47.22 2.22
CA LYS A 21 21.08 48.40 1.87
C LYS A 21 20.43 49.31 0.81
N ILE A 22 19.81 48.71 -0.20
CA ILE A 22 19.13 49.42 -1.30
C ILE A 22 18.06 50.37 -0.75
N SER A 23 17.19 49.85 0.13
CA SER A 23 16.13 50.64 0.75
C SER A 23 16.61 51.61 1.84
N ILE A 24 17.83 51.44 2.37
CA ILE A 24 18.47 52.43 3.24
C ILE A 24 18.94 53.62 2.40
N ASP A 25 19.59 53.36 1.27
CA ASP A 25 20.13 54.40 0.41
C ASP A 25 19.00 55.21 -0.26
N ASP A 26 17.88 54.57 -0.64
CA ASP A 26 16.67 55.25 -1.15
C ASP A 26 16.02 56.17 -0.09
N ALA A 27 15.93 55.71 1.16
CA ALA A 27 15.41 56.52 2.25
C ALA A 27 16.33 57.72 2.54
N LEU A 28 17.66 57.51 2.55
CA LEU A 28 18.62 58.60 2.74
C LEU A 28 18.54 59.63 1.61
N ALA A 29 18.41 59.20 0.35
CA ALA A 29 18.26 60.09 -0.79
C ALA A 29 16.97 60.92 -0.72
N TYR A 30 15.85 60.32 -0.28
CA TYR A 30 14.58 61.03 -0.09
C TYR A 30 14.69 62.13 0.97
N TYR A 31 15.28 61.83 2.13
CA TYR A 31 15.46 62.83 3.20
C TYR A 31 16.53 63.88 2.84
N ASP A 32 17.55 63.52 2.05
CA ASP A 32 18.56 64.46 1.55
C ASP A 32 17.94 65.52 0.64
N GLU A 33 17.12 65.10 -0.33
CA GLU A 33 16.42 65.99 -1.26
C GLU A 33 15.37 66.84 -0.53
N ALA A 34 14.59 66.24 0.37
CA ALA A 34 13.59 66.95 1.16
C ALA A 34 14.20 68.04 2.09
N ILE A 35 15.43 67.84 2.59
CA ILE A 35 16.15 68.87 3.35
C ILE A 35 16.71 69.93 2.40
N ARG A 36 17.19 69.55 1.20
CA ARG A 36 17.69 70.50 0.19
C ARG A 36 16.60 71.44 -0.33
N ASP A 37 15.42 70.93 -0.66
CA ASP A 37 14.30 71.75 -1.12
C ASP A 37 13.97 72.86 -0.11
N ARG A 38 13.98 72.52 1.18
CA ARG A 38 13.70 73.48 2.27
C ARG A 38 14.82 74.50 2.46
N MET A 39 16.06 74.14 2.17
CA MET A 39 17.18 75.08 2.18
C MET A 39 17.13 76.02 0.97
N GLU A 40 16.70 75.53 -0.20
CA GLU A 40 16.48 76.32 -1.42
C GLU A 40 15.33 77.33 -1.25
N ASP A 41 14.31 77.01 -0.46
CA ASP A 41 13.24 77.92 -0.02
C ASP A 41 13.70 78.99 1.00
N GLY A 42 14.99 79.04 1.34
CA GLY A 42 15.58 80.07 2.20
C GLY A 42 15.55 79.78 3.71
N MET A 43 15.29 78.53 4.13
CA MET A 43 15.44 78.13 5.54
C MET A 43 16.90 77.78 5.88
N SER A 44 17.34 78.13 7.10
CA SER A 44 18.64 77.68 7.60
C SER A 44 18.64 76.18 7.84
N GLU A 45 19.79 75.52 7.68
CA GLU A 45 19.93 74.07 7.74
C GLU A 45 19.36 73.47 9.04
N GLU A 46 19.53 74.16 10.18
CA GLU A 46 19.03 73.67 11.46
C GLU A 46 17.50 73.70 11.56
N LYS A 47 16.85 74.67 10.90
CA LYS A 47 15.38 74.76 10.84
C LYS A 47 14.81 73.73 9.87
N ALA A 48 15.50 73.46 8.76
CA ALA A 48 15.10 72.44 7.81
C ALA A 48 15.13 71.03 8.43
N VAL A 49 16.17 70.71 9.23
CA VAL A 49 16.28 69.44 9.96
C VAL A 49 15.23 69.34 11.08
N ALA A 50 14.98 70.43 11.82
CA ALA A 50 13.95 70.43 12.87
C ALA A 50 12.52 70.22 12.32
N ALA A 51 12.26 70.63 11.08
CA ALA A 51 10.98 70.43 10.40
C ALA A 51 10.71 68.99 9.95
N MET A 52 11.74 68.13 9.88
CA MET A 52 11.60 66.71 9.48
C MET A 52 11.11 65.79 10.61
N GLY A 53 10.96 66.30 11.83
CA GLY A 53 10.49 65.54 12.99
C GLY A 53 11.58 64.76 13.71
N SER A 54 11.19 63.86 14.62
CA SER A 54 12.14 63.06 15.39
C SER A 54 12.76 61.95 14.51
N ILE A 55 14.00 61.54 14.83
CA ILE A 55 14.74 60.52 14.07
C ILE A 55 13.98 59.18 14.09
N ASP A 56 13.30 58.86 15.19
CA ASP A 56 12.49 57.65 15.30
C ASP A 56 11.24 57.69 14.41
N ASP A 57 10.59 58.84 14.27
CA ASP A 57 9.45 59.04 13.37
C ASP A 57 9.88 58.96 11.90
N ALA A 58 11.06 59.48 11.57
CA ALA A 58 11.65 59.39 10.23
C ALA A 58 12.01 57.93 9.88
N VAL A 59 12.54 57.17 10.84
CA VAL A 59 12.80 55.72 10.71
C VAL A 59 11.50 54.95 10.53
N GLN A 60 10.45 55.27 11.30
CA GLN A 60 9.17 54.59 11.18
C GLN A 60 8.49 54.88 9.84
N SER A 61 8.50 56.14 9.39
CA SER A 61 7.96 56.55 8.09
C SER A 61 8.71 55.90 6.93
N ALA A 62 10.05 55.75 7.03
CA ALA A 62 10.86 55.04 6.04
C ALA A 62 10.58 53.53 6.00
N LEU A 63 10.25 52.92 7.15
CA LEU A 63 9.80 51.52 7.19
C LEU A 63 8.36 51.38 6.68
N GLU A 64 7.55 52.41 6.86
CA GLU A 64 6.16 52.45 6.41
C GLU A 64 6.01 52.69 4.90
N SER A 65 6.93 53.42 4.28
CA SER A 65 6.98 53.60 2.84
C SER A 65 7.56 52.40 2.07
N MET A 66 8.15 51.42 2.77
CA MET A 66 8.63 50.20 2.12
C MET A 66 7.50 49.31 1.60
N PRO A 67 7.69 48.67 0.43
CA PRO A 67 6.70 47.78 -0.14
C PRO A 67 6.45 46.56 0.75
N VAL A 68 5.19 46.12 0.82
CA VAL A 68 4.67 45.11 1.77
C VAL A 68 5.48 43.79 1.75
N PHE A 69 6.05 43.43 0.60
CA PHE A 69 6.87 42.22 0.45
C PHE A 69 8.22 42.29 1.21
N LEU A 70 8.81 43.49 1.37
CA LEU A 70 10.03 43.68 2.14
C LEU A 70 9.74 43.63 3.65
N ARG A 71 8.59 44.15 4.11
CA ARG A 71 8.15 43.98 5.50
C ARG A 71 7.85 42.52 5.85
N ALA A 72 7.20 41.79 4.95
CA ALA A 72 6.90 40.38 5.17
C ALA A 72 8.18 39.54 5.29
N THR A 73 9.18 39.78 4.44
CA THR A 73 10.47 39.08 4.49
C THR A 73 11.32 39.49 5.70
N GLN A 74 11.24 40.74 6.16
CA GLN A 74 11.92 41.19 7.37
C GLN A 74 11.31 40.57 8.64
N ARG A 75 9.98 40.42 8.69
CA ARG A 75 9.27 39.74 9.80
C ARG A 75 9.54 38.24 9.86
N ILE A 76 9.72 37.58 8.71
CA ILE A 76 10.09 36.16 8.64
C ILE A 76 11.55 35.95 9.06
N ARG A 77 12.43 36.92 8.78
CA ARG A 77 13.88 36.81 9.05
C ARG A 77 14.29 37.18 10.47
N SER A 78 13.49 37.98 11.19
CA SER A 78 13.72 38.27 12.62
C SER A 78 13.48 37.06 13.53
N ASP A 79 12.84 36.01 13.02
CA ASP A 79 12.50 34.80 13.77
C ASP A 79 13.41 33.62 13.43
N SER A 80 14.71 33.89 13.32
CA SER A 80 15.74 32.87 13.06
C SER A 80 15.70 31.71 14.05
N VAL A 81 15.30 31.95 15.30
CA VAL A 81 15.10 30.92 16.32
C VAL A 81 13.90 30.02 15.99
N LEU A 82 12.75 30.59 15.60
CA LEU A 82 11.61 29.79 15.16
C LEU A 82 11.91 29.03 13.86
N MET A 83 12.69 29.61 12.95
CA MET A 83 13.14 28.92 11.75
C MET A 83 14.05 27.73 12.08
N SER A 84 15.00 27.89 13.01
CA SER A 84 15.85 26.80 13.50
C SER A 84 15.05 25.72 14.23
N ILE A 85 14.10 26.09 15.09
CA ILE A 85 13.21 25.14 15.76
C ILE A 85 12.37 24.38 14.74
N THR A 86 11.85 25.07 13.72
CA THR A 86 11.06 24.45 12.64
C THR A 86 11.91 23.46 11.84
N ILE A 87 13.16 23.82 11.51
CA ILE A 87 14.07 22.92 10.78
C ILE A 87 14.45 21.72 11.64
N VAL A 88 14.76 21.91 12.93
CA VAL A 88 15.08 20.79 13.84
C VAL A 88 13.87 19.89 14.03
N LEU A 89 12.66 20.47 14.18
CA LEU A 89 11.41 19.72 14.28
C LEU A 89 11.08 19.00 12.97
N LEU A 90 11.42 19.58 11.81
CA LEU A 90 11.28 18.96 10.50
C LEU A 90 12.27 17.79 10.34
N VAL A 91 13.50 17.93 10.83
CA VAL A 91 14.52 16.85 10.77
C VAL A 91 14.15 15.70 11.71
N ILE A 92 13.73 16.00 12.94
CA ILE A 92 13.23 14.98 13.90
C ILE A 92 11.92 14.38 13.39
N GLY A 93 11.06 15.19 12.78
CA GLY A 93 9.89 14.71 12.06
C GLY A 93 10.31 13.73 10.98
N ALA A 94 11.17 14.14 10.05
CA ALA A 94 11.61 13.31 8.93
C ALA A 94 12.30 12.02 9.40
N ILE A 95 13.14 12.07 10.44
CA ILE A 95 13.82 10.87 10.95
C ILE A 95 12.84 9.83 11.52
N VAL A 96 11.66 10.25 11.97
CA VAL A 96 10.58 9.36 12.45
C VAL A 96 9.62 8.98 11.32
N TRP A 97 9.24 9.92 10.45
CA TRP A 97 8.28 9.69 9.36
C TRP A 97 8.86 8.83 8.23
N ILE A 98 10.16 8.92 7.93
CA ILE A 98 10.81 8.10 6.90
C ILE A 98 10.76 6.61 7.24
N PRO A 99 11.25 6.14 8.41
CA PRO A 99 11.16 4.72 8.76
C PRO A 99 9.70 4.28 8.96
N LEU A 100 8.81 5.17 9.42
CA LEU A 100 7.40 4.85 9.58
C LEU A 100 6.70 4.60 8.24
N THR A 101 6.92 5.47 7.24
CA THR A 101 6.38 5.28 5.89
C THR A 101 7.02 4.09 5.19
N PHE A 102 8.32 3.85 5.43
CA PHE A 102 9.01 2.67 4.92
C PHE A 102 8.47 1.36 5.51
N ALA A 103 8.24 1.30 6.82
CA ALA A 103 7.61 0.15 7.47
C ALA A 103 6.18 -0.09 6.94
N LEU A 104 5.41 0.98 6.75
CA LEU A 104 4.07 0.89 6.16
C LEU A 104 4.12 0.37 4.71
N ALA A 105 5.10 0.80 3.91
CA ALA A 105 5.30 0.31 2.54
C ALA A 105 5.68 -1.18 2.53
N LEU A 106 6.60 -1.60 3.41
CA LEU A 106 7.01 -3.01 3.52
C LEU A 106 5.86 -3.92 4.00
N THR A 107 5.04 -3.46 4.93
CA THR A 107 3.86 -4.22 5.37
C THR A 107 2.83 -4.38 4.25
N ALA A 108 2.56 -3.31 3.49
CA ALA A 108 1.71 -3.40 2.30
C ALA A 108 2.26 -4.38 1.25
N LEU A 109 3.58 -4.34 1.00
CA LEU A 109 4.25 -5.27 0.10
C LEU A 109 4.17 -6.72 0.61
N SER A 110 4.34 -6.94 1.92
CA SER A 110 4.20 -8.25 2.54
C SER A 110 2.79 -8.82 2.35
N ILE A 111 1.76 -8.01 2.60
CA ILE A 111 0.35 -8.40 2.39
C ILE A 111 0.12 -8.79 0.93
N TYR A 112 0.67 -8.02 -0.02
CA TYR A 112 0.60 -8.34 -1.45
C TYR A 112 1.22 -9.71 -1.76
N PHE A 113 2.42 -10.01 -1.26
CA PHE A 113 3.04 -11.31 -1.45
C PHE A 113 2.24 -12.45 -0.82
N VAL A 114 1.69 -12.27 0.38
CA VAL A 114 0.85 -13.27 1.05
C VAL A 114 -0.41 -13.56 0.22
N ILE A 115 -1.05 -12.53 -0.32
CA ILE A 115 -2.20 -12.67 -1.21
C ILE A 115 -1.84 -13.55 -2.41
N TRP A 116 -0.75 -13.24 -3.11
CA TRP A 116 -0.32 -14.04 -4.26
C TRP A 116 0.11 -15.47 -3.90
N ALA A 117 0.79 -15.64 -2.77
CA ALA A 117 1.19 -16.96 -2.27
C ALA A 117 -0.04 -17.83 -1.96
N LEU A 118 -1.09 -17.27 -1.37
CA LEU A 118 -2.35 -17.96 -1.13
C LEU A 118 -3.01 -18.38 -2.44
N VAL A 119 -3.02 -17.51 -3.45
CA VAL A 119 -3.57 -17.82 -4.78
C VAL A 119 -2.82 -18.98 -5.44
N ILE A 120 -1.49 -18.94 -5.41
CA ILE A 120 -0.65 -20.00 -5.97
C ILE A 120 -0.86 -21.31 -5.21
N SER A 121 -0.86 -21.27 -3.88
CA SER A 121 -1.08 -22.44 -3.03
C SER A 121 -2.43 -23.11 -3.32
N LEU A 122 -3.48 -22.30 -3.48
CA LEU A 122 -4.82 -22.79 -3.73
C LEU A 122 -4.97 -23.36 -5.15
N CYS A 123 -4.32 -22.74 -6.14
CA CYS A 123 -4.22 -23.27 -7.50
C CYS A 123 -3.50 -24.62 -7.52
N PHE A 124 -2.37 -24.73 -6.80
CA PHE A 124 -1.60 -25.97 -6.69
C PHE A 124 -2.41 -27.08 -6.01
N ALA A 125 -3.13 -26.77 -4.93
CA ALA A 125 -4.00 -27.73 -4.26
C ALA A 125 -5.09 -28.30 -5.18
N VAL A 126 -5.73 -27.44 -5.97
CA VAL A 126 -6.72 -27.89 -6.98
C VAL A 126 -6.06 -28.75 -8.06
N ALA A 127 -4.88 -28.34 -8.55
CA ALA A 127 -4.14 -29.08 -9.58
C ALA A 127 -3.72 -30.48 -9.10
N CYS A 128 -3.18 -30.61 -7.89
CA CYS A 128 -2.84 -31.89 -7.28
C CYS A 128 -4.06 -32.80 -7.11
N GLY A 129 -5.19 -32.23 -6.72
CA GLY A 129 -6.43 -32.96 -6.57
C GLY A 129 -7.00 -33.48 -7.90
N LEU A 130 -7.01 -32.64 -8.93
CA LEU A 130 -7.37 -33.05 -10.30
C LEU A 130 -6.44 -34.15 -10.82
N PHE A 131 -5.14 -34.03 -10.56
CA PHE A 131 -4.16 -35.04 -10.92
C PHE A 131 -4.42 -36.38 -10.21
N CYS A 132 -4.78 -36.36 -8.92
CA CYS A 132 -5.24 -37.56 -8.22
C CYS A 132 -6.47 -38.17 -8.89
N GLY A 133 -7.44 -37.34 -9.28
CA GLY A 133 -8.62 -37.80 -10.04
C GLY A 133 -8.25 -38.53 -11.34
N VAL A 134 -7.30 -38.01 -12.11
CA VAL A 134 -6.81 -38.66 -13.36
C VAL A 134 -6.10 -39.98 -13.06
N MET A 135 -5.38 -40.08 -11.93
CA MET A 135 -4.70 -41.31 -11.49
C MET A 135 -5.65 -42.44 -11.08
N SER A 136 -6.95 -42.19 -10.94
CA SER A 136 -7.94 -43.25 -10.71
C SER A 136 -8.01 -44.27 -11.85
N ILE A 137 -7.81 -43.85 -13.10
CA ILE A 137 -7.89 -44.72 -14.30
C ILE A 137 -6.75 -45.76 -14.32
N PRO A 138 -5.46 -45.37 -14.23
CA PRO A 138 -4.38 -46.36 -14.19
C PRO A 138 -4.44 -47.26 -12.95
N ALA A 139 -4.95 -46.77 -11.82
CA ALA A 139 -5.16 -47.62 -10.63
C ALA A 139 -6.17 -48.76 -10.90
N LEU A 140 -7.25 -48.50 -11.63
CA LEU A 140 -8.19 -49.54 -12.08
C LEU A 140 -7.53 -50.52 -13.05
N VAL A 141 -6.76 -50.01 -14.02
CA VAL A 141 -6.11 -50.84 -15.04
C VAL A 141 -5.09 -51.79 -14.42
N VAL A 142 -4.23 -51.30 -13.52
CA VAL A 142 -3.24 -52.15 -12.83
C VAL A 142 -3.94 -53.17 -11.93
N GLY A 143 -5.01 -52.79 -11.23
CA GLY A 143 -5.82 -53.73 -10.46
C GLY A 143 -6.44 -54.85 -11.30
N PHE A 144 -6.83 -54.54 -12.54
CA PHE A 144 -7.34 -55.54 -13.47
C PHE A 144 -6.24 -56.47 -14.01
N LEU A 145 -5.06 -55.93 -14.33
CA LEU A 145 -3.94 -56.71 -14.89
C LEU A 145 -3.31 -57.70 -13.90
N HIS A 146 -3.41 -57.43 -12.59
CA HIS A 146 -2.84 -58.26 -11.53
C HIS A 146 -3.87 -59.20 -10.87
N ASP A 147 -5.06 -59.39 -11.45
CA ASP A 147 -6.19 -60.14 -10.86
C ASP A 147 -6.63 -59.63 -9.46
N MET A 148 -6.23 -58.41 -9.10
CA MET A 148 -6.48 -57.76 -7.82
C MET A 148 -7.53 -56.65 -7.97
N PHE A 149 -8.65 -57.00 -8.60
CA PHE A 149 -9.69 -56.04 -8.98
C PHE A 149 -10.25 -55.23 -7.80
N LEU A 150 -10.45 -55.88 -6.64
CA LEU A 150 -10.99 -55.20 -5.45
C LEU A 150 -10.03 -54.14 -4.89
N SER A 151 -8.72 -54.40 -4.91
CA SER A 151 -7.69 -53.46 -4.44
C SER A 151 -7.55 -52.27 -5.40
N GLY A 152 -7.63 -52.54 -6.72
CA GLY A 152 -7.68 -51.50 -7.75
C GLY A 152 -8.93 -50.63 -7.69
N ALA A 153 -10.10 -51.23 -7.47
CA ALA A 153 -11.37 -50.50 -7.33
C ALA A 153 -11.38 -49.59 -6.10
N LEU A 154 -10.80 -50.04 -4.98
CA LEU A 154 -10.74 -49.26 -3.74
C LEU A 154 -9.80 -48.05 -3.91
N SER A 155 -8.58 -48.27 -4.40
CA SER A 155 -7.61 -47.20 -4.64
C SER A 155 -8.11 -46.18 -5.67
N ALA A 156 -8.69 -46.65 -6.78
CA ALA A 156 -9.30 -45.78 -7.77
C ALA A 156 -10.47 -44.97 -7.21
N GLY A 157 -11.32 -45.58 -6.38
CA GLY A 157 -12.41 -44.88 -5.70
C GLY A 157 -11.91 -43.76 -4.79
N VAL A 158 -10.84 -43.99 -4.03
CA VAL A 158 -10.20 -42.95 -3.18
C VAL A 158 -9.62 -41.80 -4.01
N PHE A 159 -8.91 -42.12 -5.09
CA PHE A 159 -8.37 -41.11 -6.01
C PHE A 159 -9.47 -40.27 -6.68
N LEU A 160 -10.57 -40.92 -7.05
CA LEU A 160 -11.73 -40.27 -7.66
C LEU A 160 -12.52 -39.41 -6.65
N LEU A 161 -12.59 -39.82 -5.38
CA LEU A 161 -13.14 -39.00 -4.28
C LEU A 161 -12.33 -37.72 -4.09
N ILE A 162 -11.00 -37.83 -4.00
CA ILE A 162 -10.10 -36.68 -3.83
C ILE A 162 -10.26 -35.74 -5.04
N GLY A 163 -10.24 -36.27 -6.26
CA GLY A 163 -10.45 -35.48 -7.48
C GLY A 163 -11.83 -34.80 -7.52
N GLY A 164 -12.89 -35.51 -7.12
CA GLY A 164 -14.25 -34.97 -7.04
C GLY A 164 -14.39 -33.84 -6.02
N ILE A 165 -13.77 -33.97 -4.85
CA ILE A 165 -13.71 -32.91 -3.83
C ILE A 165 -12.98 -31.68 -4.38
N SER A 166 -11.87 -31.88 -5.09
CA SER A 166 -11.10 -30.77 -5.69
C SER A 166 -11.90 -30.01 -6.73
N ILE A 167 -12.74 -30.69 -7.53
CA ILE A 167 -13.67 -30.04 -8.46
C ILE A 167 -14.70 -29.18 -7.71
N LEU A 168 -15.20 -29.67 -6.56
CA LEU A 168 -16.15 -28.95 -5.72
C LEU A 168 -15.55 -27.69 -5.07
N VAL A 169 -14.23 -27.70 -4.83
CA VAL A 169 -13.50 -26.59 -4.21
C VAL A 169 -13.27 -25.43 -5.19
N ILE A 170 -13.16 -25.68 -6.51
CA ILE A 170 -12.96 -24.66 -7.56
C ILE A 170 -13.88 -23.42 -7.42
N PRO A 171 -15.22 -23.53 -7.28
CA PRO A 171 -16.08 -22.37 -7.13
C PRO A 171 -15.86 -21.61 -5.81
N ILE A 172 -15.41 -22.30 -4.75
CA ILE A 172 -15.08 -21.68 -3.46
C ILE A 172 -13.79 -20.87 -3.61
N VAL A 173 -12.78 -21.45 -4.27
CA VAL A 173 -11.52 -20.77 -4.62
C VAL A 173 -11.77 -19.50 -5.42
N ALA A 174 -12.64 -19.58 -6.44
CA ALA A 174 -12.98 -18.43 -7.27
C ALA A 174 -13.62 -17.29 -6.47
N ARG A 175 -14.47 -17.59 -5.46
CA ARG A 175 -15.02 -16.57 -4.56
C ARG A 175 -13.96 -15.95 -3.67
N ILE A 176 -13.09 -16.77 -3.08
CA ILE A 176 -11.99 -16.30 -2.22
C ILE A 176 -11.09 -15.37 -3.01
N MET A 177 -10.72 -15.75 -4.25
CA MET A 177 -9.92 -14.92 -5.14
C MET A 177 -10.57 -13.56 -5.39
N HIS A 178 -11.86 -13.52 -5.70
CA HIS A 178 -12.57 -12.27 -5.92
C HIS A 178 -12.61 -11.40 -4.66
N SER A 179 -12.87 -12.00 -3.50
CA SER A 179 -12.88 -11.30 -2.21
C SER A 179 -11.51 -10.73 -1.84
N LEU A 180 -10.44 -11.46 -2.15
CA LEU A 180 -9.07 -11.07 -1.84
C LEU A 180 -8.61 -9.89 -2.71
N VAL A 181 -8.98 -9.91 -4.00
CA VAL A 181 -8.72 -8.78 -4.93
C VAL A 181 -9.56 -7.55 -4.56
N GLN A 182 -10.79 -7.73 -4.07
CA GLN A 182 -11.60 -6.62 -3.54
C GLN A 182 -10.96 -6.03 -2.28
N GLY A 183 -10.62 -6.86 -1.29
CA GLY A 183 -9.95 -6.42 -0.07
C GLY A 183 -8.64 -5.69 -0.34
N ALA A 184 -7.83 -6.18 -1.29
CA ALA A 184 -6.60 -5.49 -1.71
C ALA A 184 -6.88 -4.09 -2.30
N ARG A 185 -7.92 -3.96 -3.13
CA ARG A 185 -8.33 -2.66 -3.70
C ARG A 185 -8.85 -1.70 -2.65
N ASP A 186 -9.63 -2.20 -1.69
CA ASP A 186 -10.19 -1.37 -0.63
C ASP A 186 -9.10 -0.93 0.35
N TYR A 187 -8.14 -1.80 0.65
CA TYR A 187 -6.95 -1.45 1.43
C TYR A 187 -6.07 -0.42 0.70
N ALA A 188 -5.85 -0.59 -0.61
CA ALA A 188 -5.12 0.38 -1.41
C ALA A 188 -5.83 1.75 -1.46
N LYS A 189 -7.16 1.78 -1.60
CA LYS A 189 -7.95 3.02 -1.52
C LYS A 189 -7.90 3.66 -0.14
N TRP A 190 -7.92 2.86 0.93
CA TRP A 190 -7.82 3.33 2.30
C TRP A 190 -6.45 3.96 2.56
N ILE A 191 -5.36 3.31 2.14
CA ILE A 191 -4.00 3.90 2.19
C ILE A 191 -3.96 5.17 1.35
N ALA A 192 -4.46 5.12 0.12
CA ALA A 192 -4.48 6.28 -0.77
C ALA A 192 -5.26 7.43 -0.11
N HIS A 193 -6.36 7.18 0.61
CA HIS A 193 -7.08 8.21 1.35
C HIS A 193 -6.23 8.85 2.47
N PHE A 194 -5.40 8.07 3.18
CA PHE A 194 -4.48 8.62 4.19
C PHE A 194 -3.38 9.51 3.60
N PHE A 195 -2.93 9.23 2.37
CA PHE A 195 -1.87 10.01 1.71
C PHE A 195 -2.40 11.09 0.73
N ALA A 196 -3.59 10.91 0.16
CA ALA A 196 -4.19 11.78 -0.86
C ALA A 196 -5.02 12.94 -0.27
N GLN A 197 -4.70 13.37 0.95
CA GLN A 197 -4.93 14.77 1.33
C GLN A 197 -3.98 15.71 0.56
N ALA A 198 -2.97 15.19 -0.14
CA ALA A 198 -2.24 15.86 -1.21
C ALA A 198 -2.91 15.57 -2.58
N PRO A 199 -2.98 16.55 -3.50
CA PRO A 199 -3.81 16.45 -4.70
C PRO A 199 -3.29 15.34 -5.62
N ALA A 200 -3.90 14.17 -5.53
CA ALA A 200 -3.56 13.03 -6.38
C ALA A 200 -4.15 13.27 -7.78
N GLU A 201 -3.25 13.52 -8.73
CA GLU A 201 -3.52 13.49 -10.17
C GLU A 201 -4.06 12.10 -10.55
N LYS A 202 -5.24 12.11 -11.18
CA LYS A 202 -5.98 10.93 -11.61
C LYS A 202 -5.28 10.33 -12.83
N ASN A 203 -4.26 9.50 -12.61
CA ASN A 203 -3.71 8.69 -13.67
C ASN A 203 -4.53 7.41 -13.79
N ASP A 204 -5.47 7.46 -14.75
CA ASP A 204 -6.34 6.36 -15.14
C ASP A 204 -5.49 5.27 -15.82
N VAL A 205 -4.86 4.41 -15.00
CA VAL A 205 -4.30 3.16 -15.50
C VAL A 205 -5.47 2.27 -15.90
N SER A 206 -5.79 2.30 -17.19
CA SER A 206 -6.71 1.41 -17.88
C SER A 206 -6.17 -0.02 -17.86
N MET A 207 -6.30 -0.69 -16.71
CA MET A 207 -6.05 -2.11 -16.60
C MET A 207 -7.11 -2.84 -17.42
N GLY A 208 -6.65 -3.45 -18.51
CA GLY A 208 -7.47 -4.10 -19.52
C GLY A 208 -8.58 -4.94 -18.91
N ARG A 209 -9.82 -4.54 -19.20
CA ARG A 209 -11.01 -5.35 -18.97
C ARG A 209 -10.86 -6.61 -19.83
N THR A 210 -10.36 -7.69 -19.25
CA THR A 210 -10.50 -9.01 -19.85
C THR A 210 -12.00 -9.27 -19.94
N ASN A 211 -12.54 -9.17 -21.15
CA ASN A 211 -13.93 -9.49 -21.44
C ASN A 211 -14.16 -10.98 -21.14
N THR A 212 -14.42 -11.32 -19.88
CA THR A 212 -15.08 -12.56 -19.56
C THR A 212 -16.52 -12.41 -20.04
N THR A 213 -16.86 -13.19 -21.05
CA THR A 213 -18.17 -13.23 -21.66
C THR A 213 -19.25 -13.41 -20.56
N PRO A 214 -20.36 -12.63 -20.57
CA PRO A 214 -21.40 -12.71 -19.54
C PRO A 214 -22.28 -13.96 -19.64
N TRP A 215 -21.97 -14.88 -20.55
CA TRP A 215 -22.74 -16.10 -20.72
C TRP A 215 -22.32 -17.13 -19.67
N SER A 216 -23.28 -17.52 -18.82
CA SER A 216 -23.23 -18.75 -18.03
C SER A 216 -22.35 -18.77 -16.77
N GLU A 217 -22.06 -17.65 -16.08
CA GLU A 217 -21.39 -17.75 -14.75
C GLU A 217 -22.21 -18.53 -13.71
N GLY A 218 -23.54 -18.40 -13.74
CA GLY A 218 -24.43 -19.13 -12.82
C GLY A 218 -24.63 -20.59 -13.21
N HIS A 219 -24.62 -20.89 -14.51
CA HIS A 219 -24.90 -22.22 -15.03
C HIS A 219 -23.64 -23.10 -15.04
N SER A 220 -22.45 -22.53 -15.28
CA SER A 220 -21.17 -23.26 -15.20
C SER A 220 -20.84 -23.71 -13.77
N LYS A 221 -21.09 -22.87 -12.76
CA LYS A 221 -20.88 -23.21 -11.33
C LYS A 221 -21.77 -24.38 -10.89
N ARG A 222 -23.04 -24.39 -11.36
CA ARG A 222 -23.98 -25.48 -11.11
C ARG A 222 -23.53 -26.77 -11.79
N LEU A 223 -23.16 -26.70 -13.07
CA LEU A 223 -22.64 -27.85 -13.81
C LEU A 223 -21.37 -28.43 -13.16
N LEU A 224 -20.42 -27.58 -12.76
CA LEU A 224 -19.19 -28.03 -12.10
C LEU A 224 -19.46 -28.75 -10.78
N SER A 225 -20.39 -28.23 -9.97
CA SER A 225 -20.80 -28.89 -8.71
C SER A 225 -21.54 -30.22 -8.95
N LEU A 226 -22.33 -30.31 -10.04
CA LEU A 226 -23.01 -31.55 -10.42
C LEU A 226 -22.00 -32.60 -10.88
N PHE A 227 -21.05 -32.24 -11.74
CA PHE A 227 -19.98 -33.15 -12.15
C PHE A 227 -19.14 -33.60 -10.95
N GLY A 228 -18.70 -32.68 -10.08
CA GLY A 228 -17.97 -33.05 -8.86
C GLY A 228 -18.75 -34.01 -7.97
N GLY A 229 -20.05 -33.79 -7.77
CA GLY A 229 -20.93 -34.69 -7.03
C GLY A 229 -21.10 -36.07 -7.69
N ILE A 230 -21.20 -36.13 -9.01
CA ILE A 230 -21.26 -37.39 -9.78
C ILE A 230 -19.95 -38.17 -9.62
N PHE A 231 -18.80 -37.51 -9.75
CA PHE A 231 -17.50 -38.15 -9.51
C PHE A 231 -17.39 -38.69 -8.07
N ILE A 232 -17.81 -37.92 -7.07
CA ILE A 232 -17.83 -38.40 -5.67
C ILE A 232 -18.75 -39.62 -5.52
N ALA A 233 -19.94 -39.60 -6.11
CA ALA A 233 -20.88 -40.72 -6.05
C ALA A 233 -20.31 -41.98 -6.71
N ILE A 234 -19.69 -41.87 -7.88
CA ILE A 234 -19.02 -42.99 -8.57
C ILE A 234 -17.88 -43.54 -7.69
N GLY A 235 -17.10 -42.67 -7.05
CA GLY A 235 -16.01 -43.08 -6.14
C GLY A 235 -16.53 -43.84 -4.92
N LEU A 236 -17.60 -43.34 -4.28
CA LEU A 236 -18.27 -44.04 -3.17
C LEU A 236 -18.83 -45.38 -3.59
N VAL A 237 -19.43 -45.48 -4.78
CA VAL A 237 -19.96 -46.74 -5.31
C VAL A 237 -18.83 -47.75 -5.53
N LEU A 238 -17.69 -47.33 -6.09
CA LEU A 238 -16.52 -48.20 -6.27
C LEU A 238 -15.95 -48.69 -4.93
N ILE A 239 -15.86 -47.80 -3.93
CA ILE A 239 -15.43 -48.15 -2.57
C ILE A 239 -16.42 -49.13 -1.92
N LEU A 240 -17.73 -48.91 -2.10
CA LEU A 240 -18.77 -49.80 -1.58
C LEU A 240 -18.68 -51.19 -2.21
N ILE A 241 -18.49 -51.27 -3.54
CA ILE A 241 -18.31 -52.54 -4.26
C ILE A 241 -17.07 -53.27 -3.75
N ALA A 242 -15.95 -52.56 -3.57
CA ALA A 242 -14.73 -53.13 -3.02
C ALA A 242 -14.93 -53.60 -1.56
N TYR A 243 -15.64 -52.82 -0.75
CA TYR A 243 -15.91 -53.11 0.67
C TYR A 243 -16.81 -54.34 0.84
N VAL A 244 -17.91 -54.41 0.08
CA VAL A 244 -18.84 -55.55 0.07
C VAL A 244 -18.15 -56.80 -0.47
N GLY A 245 -17.39 -56.69 -1.55
CA GLY A 245 -16.65 -57.81 -2.13
C GLY A 245 -15.49 -58.32 -1.26
N SER A 246 -14.96 -57.48 -0.36
CA SER A 246 -13.93 -57.86 0.62
C SER A 246 -14.51 -58.56 1.86
N GLY A 247 -15.84 -58.67 1.98
CA GLY A 247 -16.51 -59.29 3.12
C GLY A 247 -16.46 -58.41 4.38
N CYS A 248 -16.59 -57.09 4.21
CA CYS A 248 -16.59 -56.07 5.26
C CYS A 248 -15.28 -55.92 6.05
N ASN A 249 -14.17 -56.51 5.60
CA ASN A 249 -12.87 -56.37 6.26
C ASN A 249 -11.77 -55.91 5.28
N PRO A 250 -11.44 -54.60 5.22
CA PRO A 250 -10.49 -54.06 4.25
C PRO A 250 -9.07 -54.61 4.43
N ALA A 251 -8.75 -55.21 5.58
CA ALA A 251 -7.46 -55.81 5.89
C ALA A 251 -7.18 -57.14 5.14
N ARG A 252 -8.17 -57.71 4.42
CA ARG A 252 -7.99 -58.92 3.59
C ARG A 252 -7.53 -58.64 2.17
N LEU A 253 -7.43 -57.38 1.76
CA LEU A 253 -7.04 -57.03 0.39
C LEU A 253 -5.51 -57.14 0.24
N PRO A 254 -5.00 -57.86 -0.77
CA PRO A 254 -3.58 -57.87 -1.05
C PRO A 254 -3.13 -56.47 -1.48
N GLU A 255 -1.96 -56.04 -1.01
CA GLU A 255 -1.37 -54.75 -1.37
C GLU A 255 -0.92 -54.78 -2.83
N LEU A 256 -1.41 -53.83 -3.63
CA LEU A 256 -0.93 -53.64 -5.01
C LEU A 256 0.57 -53.33 -4.96
N PRO A 257 1.43 -54.08 -5.69
CA PRO A 257 2.85 -53.78 -5.74
C PRO A 257 3.06 -52.43 -6.43
N ALA A 258 3.34 -51.43 -5.59
CA ALA A 258 3.94 -50.13 -5.90
C ALA A 258 3.26 -49.25 -6.97
N LEU A 259 2.21 -48.53 -6.56
CA LEU A 259 2.23 -47.06 -6.72
C LEU A 259 2.76 -46.47 -5.41
N GLN A 260 4.06 -46.64 -5.16
CA GLN A 260 4.80 -45.91 -4.13
C GLN A 260 4.85 -44.43 -4.53
N ILE A 261 3.72 -43.73 -4.42
CA ILE A 261 3.71 -42.28 -4.29
C ILE A 261 4.09 -42.02 -2.84
N SER A 262 5.39 -42.13 -2.58
CA SER A 262 6.06 -41.64 -1.39
C SER A 262 5.68 -40.16 -1.22
N SER A 263 4.64 -39.87 -0.43
CA SER A 263 4.40 -38.56 0.21
C SER A 263 3.09 -38.42 1.00
N CYS A 264 2.13 -39.35 0.94
CA CYS A 264 0.92 -39.26 1.77
C CYS A 264 0.86 -40.38 2.81
N SER A 265 1.75 -40.29 3.81
CA SER A 265 1.58 -40.97 5.08
C SER A 265 0.44 -40.30 5.85
N LEU A 266 -0.79 -40.65 5.48
CA LEU A 266 -1.97 -40.48 6.33
C LEU A 266 -2.69 -41.83 6.38
N TYR A 267 -1.91 -42.85 6.75
CA TYR A 267 -2.41 -44.15 7.11
C TYR A 267 -2.94 -44.03 8.54
N VAL A 268 -4.26 -43.87 8.67
CA VAL A 268 -4.97 -44.15 9.92
C VAL A 268 -4.83 -45.64 10.16
N SER A 269 -3.79 -46.01 10.92
CA SER A 269 -3.58 -47.38 11.37
C SER A 269 -4.73 -47.82 12.27
N PRO A 270 -5.33 -49.01 12.04
CA PRO A 270 -6.37 -49.57 12.91
C PRO A 270 -5.84 -50.02 14.30
N HIS A 271 -4.54 -49.86 14.59
CA HIS A 271 -3.93 -50.25 15.86
C HIS A 271 -4.04 -49.22 17.00
N THR A 272 -4.58 -48.01 16.77
CA THR A 272 -4.74 -46.98 17.82
C THR A 272 -6.06 -47.08 18.60
N ILE A 273 -7.00 -47.95 18.20
CA ILE A 273 -8.30 -48.11 18.89
C ILE A 273 -8.25 -49.15 20.03
N ALA A 274 -7.08 -49.72 20.35
CA ALA A 274 -6.94 -50.72 21.42
C ALA A 274 -6.39 -50.15 22.75
N PHE A 275 -6.17 -48.85 22.87
CA PHE A 275 -5.56 -48.23 24.06
C PHE A 275 -6.25 -46.95 24.59
N MET A 276 -7.55 -46.76 24.30
CA MET A 276 -8.41 -45.81 25.01
C MET A 276 -9.72 -46.45 25.40
#